data_AF-A0A0C2C6H8-F1
#
_entry.id   AF-A0A0C2C6H8-F1
#
_cell.length_a   1.000
_cell.length_b   1.000
_cell.length_c   1.000
_cell.angle_alpha   90.00
_cell.angle_beta   90.00
_cell.angle_gamma   90.00
#
_symmetry.space_group_name_H-M   'P 1'
#
loop_
_entity.id
_entity.type
_entity.pdbx_description
1 polymer ?
#
loop_
_entity_poly.entity_id
_entity_poly.type
_entity_poly.pdbx_seq_one_letter_code
_entity_poly.pdbx_strand_id
1 'polypeptide(L)'
;MAQFPERMADWLFQVMKELKKRRELHKLEWEELIQEAEADDEKRHVYPVIWKFCDLDIKPHDKAVSHHELIPITAPVIPMESCIKPFLEGCDTDNDGTISIHEWGKCLGLKDGKDCQKIPE
;
A
#
# COMPACT_ATOMS: atom_id res chain seq x y z
N MET A 1 -10.97 -5.69 -14.82
CA MET A 1 -10.51 -5.06 -13.57
C MET A 1 -10.13 -6.07 -12.47
N ALA A 2 -10.65 -7.31 -12.45
CA ALA A 2 -10.44 -8.25 -11.32
C ALA A 2 -8.99 -8.58 -10.93
N GLN A 3 -8.01 -8.48 -11.85
CA GLN A 3 -6.60 -8.75 -11.58
C GLN A 3 -5.78 -7.52 -11.14
N PHE A 4 -6.38 -6.33 -11.16
CA PHE A 4 -5.66 -5.09 -10.86
C PHE A 4 -5.11 -5.04 -9.42
N PRO A 5 -5.87 -5.42 -8.38
CA PRO A 5 -5.38 -5.41 -6.99
C PRO A 5 -4.14 -6.28 -6.79
N GLU A 6 -4.16 -7.51 -7.32
CA GLU A 6 -3.04 -8.45 -7.25
C GLU A 6 -1.80 -7.90 -7.95
N ARG A 7 -1.95 -7.39 -9.18
CA ARG A 7 -0.83 -6.78 -9.92
C ARG A 7 -0.27 -5.54 -9.24
N MET A 8 -1.12 -4.76 -8.58
CA MET A 8 -0.68 -3.59 -7.82
C MET A 8 0.12 -4.02 -6.59
N ALA A 9 -0.33 -5.05 -5.87
CA ALA A 9 0.42 -5.62 -4.74
C ALA A 9 1.79 -6.18 -5.18
N ASP A 10 1.84 -6.92 -6.30
CA ASP A 10 3.08 -7.42 -6.89
C ASP A 10 4.03 -6.28 -7.29
N TRP A 11 3.49 -5.23 -7.90
CA TRP A 11 4.28 -4.06 -8.27
C TRP A 11 4.85 -3.36 -7.04
N LEU A 12 4.05 -3.14 -5.99
CA LEU A 12 4.51 -2.57 -4.73
C LEU A 12 5.59 -3.43 -4.08
N PHE A 13 5.49 -4.76 -4.16
CA PHE A 13 6.54 -5.67 -3.69
C PHE A 13 7.87 -5.44 -4.41
N GLN A 14 7.84 -5.29 -5.74
CA GLN A 14 9.07 -5.00 -6.51
C GLN A 14 9.65 -3.62 -6.15
N VAL A 15 8.80 -2.61 -5.97
CA VAL A 15 9.24 -1.27 -5.51
C VAL A 15 9.95 -1.38 -4.16
N MET A 16 9.35 -2.06 -3.19
CA MET A 16 9.95 -2.30 -1.88
C MET A 16 11.30 -3.02 -1.97
N LYS A 17 11.43 -4.05 -2.83
CA LYS A 17 12.70 -4.75 -3.06
C LYS A 17 13.79 -3.83 -3.62
N GLU A 18 13.43 -2.96 -4.56
CA GLU A 18 14.37 -1.99 -5.12
C GLU A 18 14.77 -0.91 -4.10
N LEU A 19 13.83 -0.42 -3.29
CA LEU A 19 14.13 0.50 -2.19
C LEU A 19 15.08 -0.12 -1.16
N LYS A 20 14.84 -1.40 -0.78
CA LYS A 20 15.74 -2.15 0.09
C LYS A 20 17.14 -2.27 -0.51
N LYS A 21 17.24 -2.64 -1.79
CA LYS A 21 18.52 -2.77 -2.49
C LYS A 21 19.30 -1.45 -2.54
N ARG A 22 18.60 -0.32 -2.64
CA ARG A 22 19.17 1.03 -2.64
C ARG A 22 19.45 1.58 -1.24
N ARG A 23 19.03 0.86 -0.18
CA ARG A 23 19.05 1.33 1.23
C ARG A 23 18.22 2.60 1.45
N GLU A 24 17.15 2.73 0.65
CA GLU A 24 16.17 3.83 0.70
C GLU A 24 14.87 3.39 1.39
N LEU A 25 14.74 2.10 1.73
CA LEU A 25 13.65 1.63 2.55
C LEU A 25 13.91 2.05 3.99
N HIS A 26 13.28 3.14 4.40
CA HIS A 26 13.38 3.65 5.75
C HIS A 26 12.69 2.69 6.74
N LYS A 27 13.27 2.54 7.94
CA LYS A 27 12.92 1.59 9.03
C LYS A 27 13.37 0.14 8.76
N LEU A 28 14.19 -0.38 9.69
CA LEU A 28 14.80 -1.70 9.60
C LEU A 28 13.74 -2.83 9.59
N GLU A 29 12.60 -2.62 10.25
CA GLU A 29 11.51 -3.62 10.28
C GLU A 29 10.99 -3.97 8.88
N TRP A 30 10.89 -2.98 7.98
CA TRP A 30 10.42 -3.24 6.62
C TRP A 30 11.40 -4.11 5.83
N GLU A 31 12.71 -4.02 6.14
CA GLU A 31 13.70 -4.88 5.49
C GLU A 31 13.55 -6.36 5.89
N GLU A 32 13.17 -6.62 7.14
CA GLU A 32 12.89 -7.96 7.68
C GLU A 32 11.56 -8.50 7.12
N LEU A 33 10.51 -7.69 7.13
CA LEU A 33 9.21 -8.05 6.57
C LEU A 33 9.30 -8.41 5.08
N ILE A 34 10.11 -7.68 4.29
CA ILE A 34 10.36 -8.06 2.88
C ILE A 34 11.01 -9.45 2.78
N GLN A 35 11.94 -9.81 3.67
CA GLN A 35 12.58 -11.14 3.64
C GLN A 35 11.56 -12.24 3.90
N GLU A 36 10.65 -12.03 4.85
CA GLU A 36 9.56 -12.97 5.08
C GLU A 36 8.63 -13.09 3.87
N ALA A 37 8.29 -11.96 3.25
CA ALA A 37 7.45 -11.90 2.04
C ALA A 37 8.11 -12.50 0.79
N GLU A 38 9.44 -12.66 0.77
CA GLU A 38 10.11 -13.43 -0.29
C GLU A 38 9.82 -14.93 -0.17
N ALA A 39 9.59 -15.43 1.06
CA ALA A 39 9.36 -16.85 1.33
C ALA A 39 7.87 -17.24 1.46
N ASP A 40 6.97 -16.26 1.55
CA ASP A 40 5.53 -16.47 1.80
C ASP A 40 4.68 -15.62 0.85
N ASP A 41 3.93 -16.30 -0.03
CA ASP A 41 3.10 -15.66 -1.06
C ASP A 41 1.91 -14.87 -0.47
N GLU A 42 1.40 -15.23 0.71
CA GLU A 42 0.36 -14.42 1.38
C GLU A 42 0.98 -13.10 1.87
N LYS A 43 2.15 -13.18 2.51
CA LYS A 43 2.87 -11.99 2.98
C LYS A 43 3.35 -11.10 1.83
N ARG A 44 3.69 -11.69 0.68
CA ARG A 44 4.08 -10.97 -0.54
C ARG A 44 3.03 -9.98 -1.02
N HIS A 45 1.75 -10.31 -0.86
CA HIS A 45 0.66 -9.40 -1.24
C HIS A 45 0.27 -8.46 -0.09
N VAL A 46 0.40 -8.92 1.16
CA VAL A 46 -0.08 -8.18 2.34
C VAL A 46 0.85 -7.04 2.75
N TYR A 47 2.16 -7.31 2.90
CA TYR A 47 3.09 -6.32 3.45
C TYR A 47 3.29 -5.09 2.57
N PRO A 48 3.41 -5.20 1.24
CA PRO A 48 3.59 -4.02 0.38
C PRO A 48 2.37 -3.11 0.35
N VAL A 49 1.18 -3.69 0.49
CA VAL A 49 -0.07 -2.94 0.57
C VAL A 49 -0.15 -2.12 1.85
N ILE A 50 0.22 -2.71 2.99
CA ILE A 50 0.25 -2.01 4.28
C ILE A 50 1.36 -0.97 4.28
N TRP A 51 2.56 -1.33 3.85
CA TRP A 51 3.70 -0.40 3.72
C TRP A 51 3.30 0.83 2.94
N LYS A 52 2.66 0.63 1.77
CA LYS A 52 2.31 1.75 0.93
C LYS A 52 1.29 2.67 1.57
N PHE A 53 0.33 2.12 2.32
CA PHE A 53 -0.59 2.93 3.11
C PHE A 53 0.17 3.79 4.12
N CYS A 54 1.05 3.19 4.93
CA CYS A 54 1.80 3.92 5.95
C CYS A 54 2.78 4.96 5.35
N ASP A 55 3.27 4.72 4.13
CA ASP A 55 4.11 5.66 3.38
C ASP A 55 3.31 6.88 2.87
N LEU A 56 2.00 6.73 2.67
CA LEU A 56 1.10 7.81 2.22
C LEU A 56 0.42 8.54 3.39
N ASP A 57 0.16 7.88 4.52
CA ASP A 57 -0.43 8.44 5.74
C ASP A 57 0.64 9.20 6.56
N ILE A 58 1.03 10.39 6.10
CA ILE A 58 2.19 11.11 6.64
C ILE A 58 1.76 12.28 7.54
N LYS A 59 0.77 13.09 7.14
CA LYS A 59 0.38 14.31 7.86
C LYS A 59 -1.07 14.72 7.58
N PRO A 60 -1.97 14.61 8.58
CA PRO A 60 -1.78 13.93 9.87
C PRO A 60 -1.63 12.41 9.69
N HIS A 61 -0.96 11.72 10.63
CA HIS A 61 -0.93 10.25 10.63
C HIS A 61 -2.21 9.73 11.31
N ASP A 62 -3.34 9.81 10.60
CA ASP A 62 -4.68 9.60 11.14
C ASP A 62 -5.35 8.28 10.71
N LYS A 63 -4.60 7.42 10.01
CA LYS A 63 -5.08 6.14 9.45
C LYS A 63 -6.12 6.30 8.35
N ALA A 64 -6.13 7.46 7.69
CA ALA A 64 -6.85 7.69 6.45
C ALA A 64 -5.88 8.31 5.44
N VAL A 65 -6.05 7.96 4.17
CA VAL A 65 -5.25 8.56 3.09
C VAL A 65 -6.16 9.48 2.31
N SER A 66 -5.87 10.78 2.38
CA SER A 66 -6.62 11.80 1.66
C SER A 66 -6.25 11.85 0.17
N HIS A 67 -7.08 12.50 -0.65
CA HIS A 67 -6.77 12.74 -2.07
C HIS A 67 -5.38 13.41 -2.27
N HIS A 68 -4.97 14.30 -1.36
CA HIS A 68 -3.66 14.96 -1.45
C HIS A 68 -2.51 13.99 -1.19
N GLU A 69 -2.70 13.06 -0.27
CA GLU A 69 -1.72 12.03 0.03
C GLU A 69 -1.65 10.95 -1.04
N LEU A 70 -2.70 10.75 -1.85
CA LEU A 70 -2.70 9.84 -3.01
C LEU A 70 -1.92 10.38 -4.22
N ILE A 71 -1.67 11.69 -4.30
CA ILE A 71 -1.01 12.34 -5.45
C ILE A 71 0.27 11.61 -5.91
N PRO A 72 1.18 11.15 -5.04
CA PRO A 72 2.40 10.47 -5.47
C PRO A 72 2.16 9.17 -6.25
N ILE A 73 1.02 8.49 -6.05
CA ILE A 73 0.69 7.23 -6.75
C ILE A 73 -0.36 7.39 -7.85
N THR A 74 -1.08 8.51 -7.87
CA THR A 74 -2.04 8.86 -8.92
C THR A 74 -1.48 9.90 -9.90
N ALA A 75 -0.19 10.24 -9.81
CA ALA A 75 0.43 11.18 -10.74
C ALA A 75 0.57 10.57 -12.15
N PRO A 76 0.40 11.35 -13.24
CA PRO A 76 0.48 10.84 -14.63
C PRO A 76 1.80 10.16 -15.03
N VAL A 77 2.87 10.38 -14.26
CA VAL A 77 4.17 9.75 -14.46
C VAL A 77 4.22 8.30 -13.97
N ILE A 78 3.21 7.86 -13.20
CA ILE A 78 3.13 6.51 -12.67
C ILE A 78 2.61 5.55 -13.75
N PRO A 79 3.29 4.40 -13.97
CA PRO A 79 2.77 3.37 -14.85
C PRO A 79 1.35 2.94 -14.44
N MET A 80 0.43 2.89 -15.41
CA MET A 80 -0.98 2.52 -15.18
C MET A 80 -1.79 3.49 -14.30
N GLU A 81 -1.42 4.78 -14.23
CA GLU A 81 -2.20 5.83 -13.53
C GLU A 81 -3.70 5.78 -13.84
N SER A 82 -4.05 5.60 -15.13
CA SER A 82 -5.44 5.52 -15.59
C SER A 82 -6.25 4.36 -15.01
N CYS A 83 -5.59 3.39 -14.40
CA CYS A 83 -6.22 2.27 -13.67
C CYS A 83 -6.16 2.47 -12.15
N ILE A 84 -5.09 3.09 -11.63
CA ILE A 84 -4.90 3.32 -10.19
C ILE A 84 -5.97 4.26 -9.66
N LYS A 85 -6.15 5.41 -10.31
CA LYS A 85 -7.10 6.44 -9.84
C LYS A 85 -8.54 5.93 -9.71
N PRO A 86 -9.18 5.38 -10.77
CA PRO A 86 -10.56 4.89 -10.66
C PRO A 86 -10.69 3.65 -9.75
N PHE A 87 -9.60 2.89 -9.57
CA PHE A 87 -9.59 1.80 -8.60
C PHE A 87 -9.67 2.33 -7.16
N LEU A 88 -8.83 3.31 -6.81
CA LEU A 88 -8.80 3.90 -5.47
C LEU A 88 -10.06 4.70 -5.16
N GLU A 89 -10.63 5.41 -6.14
CA GLU A 89 -11.95 6.04 -6.01
C GLU A 89 -13.05 5.01 -5.70
N GLY A 90 -12.92 3.77 -6.20
CA GLY A 90 -13.83 2.67 -5.86
C GLY A 90 -13.59 2.04 -4.49
N CYS A 91 -12.49 2.39 -3.80
CA CYS A 91 -12.17 1.91 -2.47
C CYS A 91 -12.76 2.76 -1.36
N ASP A 92 -13.07 4.02 -1.63
CA ASP A 92 -13.82 4.91 -0.75
C ASP A 92 -15.30 4.46 -0.73
N THR A 93 -15.66 3.61 0.23
CA THR A 93 -16.96 2.93 0.27
C THR A 93 -18.03 3.71 1.00
N ASP A 94 -17.63 4.59 1.93
CA ASP A 94 -18.53 5.52 2.60
C ASP A 94 -18.58 6.91 1.95
N ASN A 95 -17.74 7.14 0.94
CA ASN A 95 -17.70 8.31 0.08
C ASN A 95 -17.39 9.60 0.87
N ASP A 96 -16.48 9.50 1.85
CA ASP A 96 -16.02 10.61 2.68
C ASP A 96 -14.85 11.40 2.05
N GLY A 97 -14.32 10.93 0.92
CA GLY A 97 -13.21 11.55 0.18
C GLY A 97 -11.83 11.16 0.69
N THR A 98 -11.75 10.21 1.62
CA THR A 98 -10.53 9.59 2.12
C THR A 98 -10.63 8.08 2.00
N ILE A 99 -9.50 7.37 2.14
CA ILE A 99 -9.51 5.91 2.17
C ILE A 99 -8.93 5.48 3.51
N SER A 100 -9.76 4.89 4.36
CA SER A 100 -9.32 4.34 5.65
C SER A 100 -8.45 3.08 5.45
N ILE A 101 -7.66 2.72 6.46
CA ILE A 101 -6.89 1.45 6.43
C ILE A 101 -7.79 0.22 6.21
N HIS A 102 -9.02 0.25 6.72
CA HIS A 102 -9.99 -0.83 6.57
C HIS A 102 -10.48 -0.95 5.13
N GLU A 103 -10.80 0.18 4.49
CA GLU A 103 -11.22 0.23 3.10
C GLU A 103 -10.08 -0.16 2.16
N TRP A 104 -8.91 0.44 2.34
CA TRP A 104 -7.70 0.10 1.61
C TRP A 104 -7.40 -1.39 1.68
N GLY A 105 -7.43 -1.94 2.89
CA GLY A 105 -7.21 -3.36 3.14
C GLY A 105 -8.23 -4.23 2.43
N LYS A 106 -9.52 -3.94 2.56
CA LYS A 106 -10.59 -4.69 1.90
C LYS A 106 -10.46 -4.63 0.37
N CYS A 107 -10.11 -3.48 -0.18
CA CYS A 107 -9.95 -3.27 -1.61
C CYS A 107 -8.81 -4.11 -2.21
N LEU A 108 -7.74 -4.31 -1.43
CA LEU A 108 -6.54 -5.03 -1.83
C LEU A 108 -6.48 -6.46 -1.27
N GLY A 109 -7.57 -6.94 -0.66
CA GLY A 109 -7.70 -8.32 -0.19
C GLY A 109 -6.98 -8.63 1.12
N LEU A 110 -6.65 -7.62 1.94
CA LEU A 110 -6.15 -7.83 3.29
C LEU A 110 -7.22 -8.47 4.18
N LYS A 111 -6.82 -9.50 4.94
CA LYS A 111 -7.62 -10.05 6.04
C LYS A 111 -7.61 -9.06 7.21
N ASP A 112 -8.73 -8.93 7.90
CA ASP A 112 -8.93 -7.95 8.98
C ASP A 112 -7.83 -7.98 10.06
N GLY A 113 -7.41 -6.79 10.51
CA GLY A 113 -6.49 -6.62 11.63
C GLY A 113 -5.01 -6.56 11.27
N LYS A 114 -4.67 -6.15 10.04
CA LYS A 114 -3.30 -5.89 9.57
C LYS A 114 -3.14 -4.40 9.26
N ASP A 115 -2.58 -3.66 10.21
CA ASP A 115 -2.47 -2.19 10.14
C ASP A 115 -1.01 -1.74 10.41
N CYS A 116 -0.70 -0.49 10.08
CA CYS A 116 0.60 0.16 10.33
C CYS A 116 1.12 0.06 11.78
N GLN A 117 0.24 -0.16 12.75
CA GLN A 117 0.57 -0.23 14.19
C GLN A 117 1.03 -1.61 14.68
N LYS A 118 0.92 -2.66 13.85
CA LYS A 118 1.36 -4.02 14.23
C LYS A 118 2.80 -4.33 13.78
N ILE A 119 3.49 -3.33 13.26
CA ILE A 119 4.90 -3.44 12.90
C ILE A 119 5.64 -2.82 14.09
N PRO A 120 6.34 -3.63 14.91
CA PRO A 120 6.98 -3.15 16.14
C PRO A 120 8.00 -2.06 15.82
N GLU A 121 8.06 -0.99 16.62
CA GLU A 121 9.05 0.10 16.50
C GLU A 121 10.52 -0.34 16.47
#